data_AF-A0A4R1G3K9-F1
#
_entry.id   AF-A0A4R1G3K9-F1
#
_cell.length_a   1.000
_cell.length_b   1.000
_cell.length_c   1.000
_cell.angle_alpha   90.00
_cell.angle_beta   90.00
_cell.angle_gamma   90.00
#
_symmetry.space_group_name_H-M   'P 1'
#
loop_
_entity.id
_entity.type
_entity.pdbx_description
1 polymer ?
#
loop_
_entity_poly.entity_id
_entity_poly.type
_entity_poly.pdbx_seq_one_letter_code
_entity_poly.pdbx_strand_id
1 'polypeptide(L)'
;MRNLKIKATRWQEQSLPADTKRETFAAPSLPDNLVDHSICRSDSFLYHRLGIEQDGEQYWYLYALSLTGEPSLWVLGVFDTPGQVDFFLALHSDNPLKVPGLRQLEAGAGWLRVNDAGQLAYPHYSGVYQVGLKTYRVAAVVSQPGIYTASYGDRDHTEYLGEASEKEICMLLYSHFDSRLRGCKLC
;
A
#
# COMPACT_ATOMS: atom_id res chain seq x y z
N MET A 1 -10.55 12.47 20.49
CA MET A 1 -10.29 11.81 19.20
C MET A 1 -10.68 12.77 18.09
N ARG A 2 -9.82 13.01 17.08
CA ARG A 2 -10.24 13.76 15.88
C ARG A 2 -11.26 12.90 15.13
N ASN A 3 -12.39 13.49 14.70
CA ASN A 3 -13.35 12.82 13.82
C ASN A 3 -12.73 12.71 12.42
N LEU A 4 -11.94 11.67 12.18
CA LEU A 4 -11.43 11.35 10.85
C LEU A 4 -12.61 10.88 9.98
N LYS A 5 -12.75 11.48 8.80
CA LYS A 5 -13.75 11.08 7.80
C LYS A 5 -13.01 10.78 6.50
N ILE A 6 -13.35 9.67 5.87
CA ILE A 6 -12.84 9.32 4.55
C ILE A 6 -13.38 10.35 3.55
N LYS A 7 -12.48 11.02 2.83
CA LYS A 7 -12.80 11.96 1.74
C LYS A 7 -12.66 11.26 0.39
N ALA A 8 -13.41 10.18 0.22
CA ALA A 8 -13.51 9.38 -1.00
C ALA A 8 -14.94 8.82 -1.11
N THR A 9 -15.27 8.24 -2.26
CA THR A 9 -16.50 7.46 -2.43
C THR A 9 -16.54 6.28 -1.46
N ARG A 10 -17.68 5.60 -1.37
CA ARG A 10 -17.74 4.30 -0.69
C ARG A 10 -16.92 3.26 -1.45
N TRP A 11 -16.45 2.26 -0.72
CA TRP A 11 -15.88 1.05 -1.30
C TRP A 11 -16.89 0.37 -2.24
N GLN A 12 -16.40 -0.03 -3.40
CA GLN A 12 -17.12 -0.81 -4.40
C GLN A 12 -16.26 -2.01 -4.77
N GLU A 13 -16.87 -3.19 -4.83
CA GLU A 13 -16.19 -4.40 -5.29
C GLU A 13 -15.69 -4.20 -6.72
N GLN A 14 -14.48 -4.70 -6.98
CA GLN A 14 -13.81 -4.58 -8.26
C GLN A 14 -13.39 -5.96 -8.76
N SER A 15 -13.76 -6.26 -10.00
CA SER A 15 -13.25 -7.42 -10.74
C SER A 15 -11.75 -7.31 -11.01
N LEU A 16 -11.05 -8.44 -10.92
CA LEU A 16 -9.64 -8.52 -11.29
C LEU A 16 -9.46 -8.32 -12.81
N PRO A 17 -8.32 -7.79 -13.29
CA PRO A 17 -8.08 -7.59 -14.72
C PRO A 17 -8.13 -8.89 -15.55
N ALA A 18 -7.93 -10.05 -14.93
CA ALA A 18 -8.08 -11.36 -15.58
C ALA A 18 -9.50 -11.59 -16.13
N ASP A 19 -10.51 -10.89 -15.60
CA ASP A 19 -11.90 -10.96 -16.03
C ASP A 19 -12.13 -10.34 -17.44
N THR A 20 -11.15 -9.62 -17.99
CA THR A 20 -11.35 -8.82 -19.22
C THR A 20 -10.68 -9.36 -20.49
N LYS A 21 -9.89 -10.43 -20.41
CA LYS A 21 -9.04 -10.89 -21.54
C LYS A 21 -9.43 -12.23 -22.18
N ARG A 22 -10.45 -12.94 -21.71
CA ARG A 22 -10.81 -14.25 -22.28
C ARG A 22 -12.21 -14.24 -22.88
N GLU A 23 -12.27 -14.32 -24.20
CA GLU A 23 -13.44 -14.77 -25.00
C GLU A 23 -13.77 -16.26 -24.76
N THR A 24 -13.48 -16.77 -23.57
CA THR A 24 -13.83 -18.10 -23.10
C THR A 24 -14.60 -17.93 -21.81
N PHE A 25 -15.91 -18.18 -21.86
CA PHE A 25 -16.88 -18.08 -20.77
C PHE A 25 -16.66 -19.13 -19.65
N ALA A 26 -15.42 -19.40 -19.27
CA ALA A 26 -15.13 -20.01 -17.98
C ALA A 26 -15.11 -18.87 -16.96
N ALA A 27 -15.98 -18.94 -15.96
CA ALA A 27 -15.95 -17.98 -14.85
C ALA A 27 -14.51 -17.92 -14.32
N PRO A 28 -13.87 -16.75 -14.26
CA PRO A 28 -12.54 -16.64 -13.70
C PRO A 28 -12.60 -17.14 -12.27
N SER A 29 -11.95 -18.28 -11.99
CA SER A 29 -11.73 -18.73 -10.62
C SER A 29 -10.78 -17.71 -10.00
N LEU A 30 -11.31 -16.83 -9.16
CA LEU A 30 -10.48 -15.96 -8.34
C LEU A 30 -9.52 -16.84 -7.52
N PRO A 31 -8.29 -16.40 -7.28
CA PRO A 31 -7.36 -17.14 -6.43
C PRO A 31 -8.02 -17.39 -5.06
N ASP A 32 -7.91 -18.62 -4.54
CA ASP A 32 -8.52 -19.02 -3.27
C ASP A 32 -8.06 -18.15 -2.09
N ASN A 33 -6.88 -17.51 -2.23
CA ASN A 33 -6.30 -16.64 -1.23
C ASN A 33 -6.75 -15.17 -1.31
N LEU A 34 -7.58 -14.79 -2.29
CA LEU A 34 -8.14 -13.44 -2.38
C LEU A 34 -9.39 -13.33 -1.49
N VAL A 35 -9.32 -12.48 -0.48
CA VAL A 35 -10.42 -12.21 0.46
C VAL A 35 -11.29 -11.04 0.00
N ASP A 36 -10.67 -9.98 -0.52
CA ASP A 36 -11.37 -8.76 -0.96
C ASP A 36 -10.54 -8.04 -2.02
N HIS A 37 -11.20 -7.52 -3.05
CA HIS A 37 -10.68 -6.45 -3.88
C HIS A 37 -11.76 -5.39 -4.06
N SER A 38 -11.60 -4.29 -3.33
CA SER A 38 -12.52 -3.15 -3.38
C SER A 38 -11.78 -1.88 -3.79
N ILE A 39 -12.48 -0.97 -4.45
CA ILE A 39 -11.95 0.34 -4.84
C ILE A 39 -12.81 1.47 -4.29
N CYS A 40 -12.18 2.61 -4.02
CA CYS A 40 -12.88 3.86 -3.80
C CYS A 40 -12.09 5.02 -4.41
N ARG A 41 -12.77 6.13 -4.69
CA ARG A 41 -12.18 7.22 -5.47
C ARG A 41 -12.26 8.56 -4.74
N SER A 42 -11.19 9.34 -4.82
CA SER A 42 -11.20 10.78 -4.55
C SER A 42 -10.85 11.55 -5.83
N ASP A 43 -10.75 12.87 -5.73
CA ASP A 43 -10.41 13.71 -6.90
C ASP A 43 -9.00 13.40 -7.43
N SER A 44 -8.05 13.13 -6.53
CA SER A 44 -6.64 12.90 -6.88
C SER A 44 -6.22 11.43 -6.98
N PHE A 45 -6.98 10.49 -6.40
CA PHE A 45 -6.55 9.10 -6.27
C PHE A 45 -7.68 8.10 -6.51
N LEU A 46 -7.31 6.97 -7.10
CA LEU A 46 -8.08 5.72 -7.03
C LEU A 46 -7.43 4.82 -5.98
N TYR A 47 -8.15 4.54 -4.91
CA TYR A 47 -7.68 3.66 -3.84
C TYR A 47 -8.11 2.22 -4.10
N HIS A 48 -7.25 1.28 -3.74
CA HIS A 48 -7.56 -0.13 -3.73
C HIS A 48 -7.35 -0.67 -2.33
N ARG A 49 -8.34 -1.42 -1.83
CA ARG A 49 -8.20 -2.31 -0.69
C ARG A 49 -8.07 -3.72 -1.24
N LEU A 50 -7.04 -4.43 -0.81
CA LEU A 50 -6.78 -5.81 -1.20
C LEU A 50 -6.60 -6.64 0.07
N GLY A 51 -7.49 -7.59 0.31
CA GLY A 51 -7.38 -8.58 1.39
C GLY A 51 -6.83 -9.89 0.84
N ILE A 52 -5.72 -10.37 1.39
CA ILE A 52 -5.07 -11.63 1.00
C ILE A 52 -4.94 -12.53 2.22
N GLU A 53 -5.28 -13.81 2.09
CA GLU A 53 -5.01 -14.84 3.09
C GLU A 53 -3.74 -15.61 2.73
N GLN A 54 -2.76 -15.65 3.62
CA GLN A 54 -1.52 -16.39 3.39
C GLN A 54 -1.12 -17.08 4.68
N ASP A 55 -0.86 -18.39 4.61
CA ASP A 55 -0.39 -19.20 5.73
C ASP A 55 -1.28 -19.09 6.99
N GLY A 56 -2.59 -18.90 6.79
CA GLY A 56 -3.59 -18.72 7.86
C GLY A 56 -3.67 -17.30 8.44
N GLU A 57 -2.93 -16.34 7.88
CA GLU A 57 -2.97 -14.93 8.26
C GLU A 57 -3.58 -14.05 7.17
N GLN A 58 -4.25 -12.97 7.57
CA GLN A 58 -4.79 -11.99 6.63
C GLN A 58 -3.89 -10.76 6.50
N TYR A 59 -3.69 -10.33 5.27
CA TYR A 59 -2.94 -9.15 4.89
C TYR A 59 -3.86 -8.19 4.14
N TRP A 60 -4.13 -7.05 4.76
CA TRP A 60 -5.00 -6.01 4.23
C TRP A 60 -4.18 -4.84 3.72
N TYR A 61 -4.03 -4.76 2.40
CA TYR A 61 -3.27 -3.71 1.73
C TYR A 61 -4.15 -2.52 1.38
N LEU A 62 -3.54 -1.33 1.47
CA LEU A 62 -4.09 -0.10 0.94
C LEU A 62 -3.16 0.46 -0.13
N TYR A 63 -3.66 0.58 -1.35
CA TYR A 63 -2.96 1.23 -2.45
C TYR A 63 -3.61 2.54 -2.84
N ALA A 64 -2.83 3.45 -3.39
CA ALA A 64 -3.31 4.64 -4.08
C ALA A 64 -2.70 4.70 -5.48
N LEU A 65 -3.54 4.90 -6.48
CA LEU A 65 -3.15 5.16 -7.86
C LEU A 65 -3.43 6.62 -8.19
N SER A 66 -2.43 7.35 -8.70
CA SER A 66 -2.59 8.75 -9.06
C SER A 66 -3.59 8.90 -10.20
N LEU A 67 -4.57 9.78 -10.03
CA LEU A 67 -5.46 10.24 -11.10
C LEU A 67 -5.00 11.56 -11.71
N THR A 68 -4.01 12.21 -11.08
CA THR A 68 -3.46 13.49 -11.51
C THR A 68 -1.95 13.37 -11.74
N GLY A 69 -1.44 14.01 -12.79
CA GLY A 69 -0.01 13.99 -13.11
C GLY A 69 0.44 12.66 -13.71
N GLU A 70 1.70 12.30 -13.49
CA GLU A 70 2.26 11.04 -13.98
C GLU A 70 1.61 9.83 -13.27
N PRO A 71 1.19 8.79 -14.02
CA PRO A 71 0.69 7.56 -13.44
C PRO A 71 1.70 7.00 -12.44
N SER A 72 1.27 6.80 -11.21
CA SER A 72 2.12 6.30 -10.12
C SER A 72 1.26 5.52 -9.14
N LEU A 73 1.77 4.37 -8.74
CA LEU A 73 1.18 3.51 -7.71
C LEU A 73 1.95 3.68 -6.41
N TRP A 74 1.22 3.81 -5.31
CA TRP A 74 1.76 3.83 -3.97
C TRP A 74 1.14 2.73 -3.13
N VAL A 75 1.95 2.09 -2.29
CA VAL A 75 1.48 1.22 -1.20
C VAL A 75 1.47 2.07 0.06
N LEU A 76 0.29 2.32 0.59
CA LEU A 76 0.09 3.16 1.77
C LEU A 76 0.28 2.37 3.07
N GLY A 77 0.08 1.06 3.03
CA GLY A 77 0.30 0.19 4.16
C GLY A 77 -0.23 -1.23 3.93
N VAL A 78 0.16 -2.11 4.86
CA VAL A 78 -0.37 -3.46 5.00
C VAL A 78 -0.74 -3.68 6.46
N PHE A 79 -1.92 -4.25 6.70
CA PHE A 79 -2.57 -4.27 8.01
C PHE A 79 -3.20 -5.63 8.32
N ASP A 80 -3.62 -5.81 9.57
CA ASP A 80 -4.28 -7.03 10.04
C ASP A 80 -5.79 -7.03 9.75
N THR A 81 -6.39 -5.85 9.59
CA THR A 81 -7.84 -5.71 9.49
C THR A 81 -8.27 -4.68 8.45
N PRO A 82 -9.46 -4.83 7.84
CA PRO A 82 -10.02 -3.79 6.96
C PRO A 82 -10.32 -2.48 7.72
N GLY A 83 -10.56 -2.53 9.03
CA GLY A 83 -10.77 -1.33 9.84
C GLY A 83 -9.51 -0.45 9.95
N GLN A 84 -8.31 -1.04 9.98
CA GLN A 84 -7.05 -0.30 9.90
C GLN A 84 -6.87 0.34 8.53
N VAL A 85 -7.25 -0.35 7.44
CA VAL A 85 -7.27 0.22 6.09
C VAL A 85 -8.14 1.49 6.06
N ASP A 86 -9.36 1.43 6.60
CA ASP A 86 -10.28 2.57 6.62
C ASP A 86 -9.71 3.75 7.43
N PHE A 87 -9.04 3.48 8.55
CA PHE A 87 -8.36 4.50 9.35
C PHE A 87 -7.25 5.21 8.56
N PHE A 88 -6.37 4.45 7.90
CA PHE A 88 -5.27 5.02 7.11
C PHE A 88 -5.77 5.73 5.84
N LEU A 89 -6.82 5.21 5.21
CA LEU A 89 -7.51 5.90 4.12
C LEU A 89 -8.07 7.25 4.60
N ALA A 90 -8.67 7.31 5.78
CA ALA A 90 -9.18 8.57 6.32
C ALA A 90 -8.05 9.58 6.57
N LEU A 91 -6.88 9.13 7.04
CA LEU A 91 -5.70 9.99 7.19
C LEU A 91 -5.18 10.50 5.84
N HIS A 92 -5.00 9.62 4.86
CA HIS A 92 -4.43 9.96 3.56
C HIS A 92 -5.38 10.81 2.72
N SER A 93 -6.67 10.47 2.69
CA SER A 93 -7.68 11.26 1.97
C SER A 93 -7.91 12.64 2.59
N ASP A 94 -7.62 12.83 3.88
CA ASP A 94 -7.61 14.15 4.51
C ASP A 94 -6.38 14.97 4.11
N ASN A 95 -5.18 14.37 4.18
CA ASN A 95 -3.94 14.96 3.68
C ASN A 95 -2.95 13.84 3.31
N PRO A 96 -2.55 13.71 2.04
CA PRO A 96 -1.62 12.67 1.59
C PRO A 96 -0.28 12.67 2.34
N LEU A 97 0.17 13.82 2.86
CA LEU A 97 1.41 13.95 3.63
C LEU A 97 1.31 13.38 5.06
N LYS A 98 0.16 12.87 5.48
CA LYS A 98 -0.01 12.22 6.80
C LYS A 98 0.30 10.72 6.78
N VAL A 99 0.43 10.13 5.60
CA VAL A 99 0.71 8.71 5.43
C VAL A 99 1.90 8.55 4.48
N PRO A 100 2.97 7.84 4.89
CA PRO A 100 4.12 7.61 4.02
C PRO A 100 3.78 6.56 2.96
N GLY A 101 3.33 7.02 1.79
CA GLY A 101 3.02 6.15 0.65
C GLY A 101 4.28 5.74 -0.12
N LEU A 102 4.63 4.46 -0.08
CA LEU A 102 5.81 3.95 -0.78
C LEU A 102 5.53 3.84 -2.29
N ARG A 103 6.21 4.64 -3.10
CA ARG A 103 6.08 4.63 -4.56
C ARG A 103 6.66 3.34 -5.13
N GLN A 104 5.85 2.68 -5.94
CA GLN A 104 6.22 1.48 -6.68
C GLN A 104 6.81 1.90 -8.03
N LEU A 105 8.14 1.87 -8.13
CA LEU A 105 8.86 2.34 -9.33
C LEU A 105 8.71 1.37 -10.52
N GLU A 106 8.50 0.09 -10.25
CA GLU A 106 8.41 -0.96 -11.26
C GLU A 106 6.96 -1.37 -11.57
N ALA A 107 5.98 -0.81 -10.84
CA ALA A 107 4.57 -1.14 -11.06
C ALA A 107 3.98 -0.32 -12.21
N GLY A 108 3.81 -0.97 -13.36
CA GLY A 108 3.11 -0.41 -14.51
C GLY A 108 1.60 -0.68 -14.52
N ALA A 109 0.97 -0.41 -15.67
CA ALA A 109 -0.40 -0.88 -15.95
C ALA A 109 -0.47 -2.41 -15.78
N GLY A 110 -1.44 -2.91 -15.01
CA GLY A 110 -1.53 -4.35 -14.68
C GLY A 110 -0.68 -4.77 -13.47
N TRP A 111 -0.45 -3.84 -12.53
CA TRP A 111 0.22 -4.11 -11.26
C TRP A 111 -0.45 -5.24 -10.45
N LEU A 112 -1.78 -5.34 -10.52
CA LEU A 112 -2.56 -6.44 -9.96
C LEU A 112 -2.96 -7.39 -11.09
N ARG A 113 -2.51 -8.64 -11.02
CA ARG A 113 -2.80 -9.65 -12.05
C ARG A 113 -2.71 -11.06 -11.49
N VAL A 114 -3.29 -12.01 -12.19
CA VAL A 114 -3.04 -13.43 -11.96
C VAL A 114 -1.92 -13.88 -12.91
N ASN A 115 -0.89 -14.53 -12.38
CA ASN A 115 0.23 -15.06 -13.19
C ASN A 115 -0.16 -16.38 -13.88
N ASP A 116 0.72 -16.91 -14.74
CA ASP A 116 0.45 -18.15 -15.48
C ASP A 116 0.29 -19.38 -14.57
N ALA A 117 0.77 -19.32 -13.32
CA ALA A 117 0.60 -20.34 -12.30
C ALA A 117 -0.72 -20.19 -11.51
N GLY A 118 -1.60 -19.25 -11.88
CA GLY A 118 -2.86 -19.00 -11.20
C GLY A 118 -2.72 -18.22 -9.89
N GLN A 119 -1.53 -17.71 -9.57
CA GLN A 119 -1.28 -16.97 -8.33
C GLN A 119 -1.48 -15.47 -8.55
N LEU A 120 -1.99 -14.79 -7.52
CA LEU A 120 -2.09 -13.34 -7.54
C LEU A 120 -0.69 -12.70 -7.43
N ALA A 121 -0.35 -11.86 -8.39
CA ALA A 121 0.82 -11.00 -8.36
C ALA A 121 0.38 -9.57 -8.04
N TYR A 122 0.96 -9.02 -6.96
CA TYR A 122 0.67 -7.69 -6.45
C TYR A 122 1.92 -7.10 -5.77
N PRO A 123 2.07 -5.77 -5.71
CA PRO A 123 3.17 -5.14 -5.00
C PRO A 123 3.02 -5.25 -3.48
N HIS A 124 4.08 -5.69 -2.83
CA HIS A 124 4.24 -5.66 -1.38
C HIS A 124 4.55 -4.23 -0.88
N TYR A 125 4.45 -4.00 0.43
CA TYR A 125 4.85 -2.79 1.15
C TYR A 125 6.36 -2.58 1.09
N SER A 126 6.81 -2.15 -0.08
CA SER A 126 8.20 -1.83 -0.41
C SER A 126 8.25 -0.59 -1.32
N GLY A 127 9.45 -0.11 -1.61
CA GLY A 127 9.65 1.06 -2.47
C GLY A 127 10.12 2.28 -1.70
N VAL A 128 9.82 3.47 -2.24
CA VAL A 128 10.41 4.73 -1.77
C VAL A 128 9.33 5.77 -1.55
N TYR A 129 9.31 6.38 -0.36
CA TYR A 129 8.53 7.59 -0.10
C TYR A 129 9.50 8.77 0.06
N GLN A 130 9.29 9.85 -0.70
CA GLN A 130 10.17 11.02 -0.66
C GLN A 130 9.35 12.31 -0.53
N VAL A 131 9.75 13.16 0.42
CA VAL A 131 9.20 14.51 0.61
C VAL A 131 10.35 15.47 0.85
N GLY A 132 10.61 16.33 -0.14
CA GLY A 132 11.78 17.20 -0.13
C GLY A 132 13.07 16.38 -0.09
N LEU A 133 13.90 16.62 0.94
CA LEU A 133 15.18 15.96 1.17
C LEU A 133 15.07 14.73 2.10
N LYS A 134 13.84 14.42 2.56
CA LYS A 134 13.56 13.27 3.41
C LYS A 134 13.08 12.11 2.58
N THR A 135 13.65 10.95 2.84
CA THR A 135 13.35 9.73 2.09
C THR A 135 13.16 8.57 3.05
N TYR A 136 12.12 7.78 2.85
CA TYR A 136 11.96 6.47 3.45
C TYR A 136 12.11 5.43 2.36
N ARG A 137 12.84 4.36 2.65
CA ARG A 137 12.99 3.23 1.74
C ARG A 137 12.69 1.94 2.48
N VAL A 138 11.87 1.12 1.87
CA VAL A 138 11.62 -0.26 2.29
C VAL A 138 11.99 -1.21 1.16
N ALA A 139 12.76 -2.24 1.47
CA ALA A 139 13.17 -3.25 0.50
C ALA A 139 13.14 -4.65 1.13
N ALA A 140 12.76 -5.64 0.34
CA ALA A 140 12.85 -7.04 0.74
C ALA A 140 14.32 -7.43 0.95
N VAL A 141 14.56 -8.26 1.96
CA VAL A 141 15.88 -8.82 2.25
C VAL A 141 16.10 -10.04 1.36
N VAL A 142 17.06 -9.94 0.43
CA VAL A 142 17.30 -10.97 -0.59
C VAL A 142 17.57 -12.35 0.01
N SER A 143 18.25 -12.41 1.16
CA SER A 143 18.58 -13.67 1.85
C SER A 143 17.46 -14.23 2.73
N GLN A 144 16.39 -13.47 2.98
CA GLN A 144 15.34 -13.83 3.94
C GLN A 144 13.95 -13.52 3.36
N PRO A 145 13.28 -14.49 2.71
CA PRO A 145 11.94 -14.30 2.18
C PRO A 145 10.95 -13.82 3.25
N GLY A 146 10.10 -12.85 2.91
CA GLY A 146 9.11 -12.27 3.83
C GLY A 146 9.66 -11.23 4.82
N ILE A 147 10.98 -11.05 4.86
CA ILE A 147 11.64 -10.05 5.69
C ILE A 147 11.99 -8.81 4.87
N TYR A 148 11.77 -7.65 5.47
CA TYR A 148 11.97 -6.34 4.87
C TYR A 148 12.86 -5.48 5.75
N THR A 149 13.63 -4.60 5.13
CA THR A 149 14.44 -3.59 5.81
C THR A 149 13.88 -2.21 5.56
N ALA A 150 13.86 -1.37 6.60
CA ALA A 150 13.47 0.03 6.51
C ALA A 150 14.65 0.96 6.82
N SER A 151 14.75 2.03 6.04
CA SER A 151 15.73 3.09 6.26
C SER A 151 15.11 4.46 6.05
N TYR A 152 15.63 5.44 6.79
CA TYR A 152 15.30 6.84 6.66
C TYR A 152 16.54 7.63 6.22
N GLY A 153 16.38 8.52 5.25
CA GLY A 153 17.40 9.46 4.81
C GLY A 153 16.93 10.89 5.02
N ASP A 154 17.84 11.77 5.41
CA ASP A 154 17.65 13.22 5.49
C ASP A 154 18.95 13.91 5.08
N ARG A 155 18.98 14.44 3.85
CA ARG A 155 20.20 14.98 3.23
C ARG A 155 21.32 13.93 3.21
N ASP A 156 22.33 14.12 4.05
CA ASP A 156 23.56 13.32 4.10
C ASP A 156 23.48 12.27 5.22
N HIS A 157 22.43 12.34 6.05
CA HIS A 157 22.21 11.41 7.14
C HIS A 157 21.32 10.24 6.70
N THR A 158 21.77 9.02 6.97
CA THR A 158 20.98 7.81 6.79
C THR A 158 20.88 7.07 8.12
N GLU A 159 19.67 6.66 8.46
CA GLU A 159 19.30 5.93 9.67
C GLU A 159 18.69 4.59 9.27
N TYR A 160 19.23 3.51 9.82
CA TYR A 160 18.60 2.20 9.72
C TYR A 160 17.50 2.10 10.77
N LEU A 161 16.27 1.83 10.33
CA LEU A 161 15.10 1.80 11.22
C LEU A 161 14.84 0.40 11.77
N GLY A 162 15.16 -0.65 11.00
CA GLY A 162 14.96 -2.04 11.42
C GLY A 162 14.77 -3.02 10.26
N GLU A 163 14.68 -4.29 10.64
CA GLU A 163 14.38 -5.44 9.78
C GLU A 163 13.32 -6.29 10.48
N ALA A 164 12.22 -6.58 9.77
CA ALA A 164 11.09 -7.32 10.33
C ALA A 164 10.18 -7.87 9.22
N SER A 165 9.08 -8.50 9.58
CA SER A 165 8.03 -8.87 8.62
C SER A 165 7.39 -7.62 7.98
N GLU A 166 6.63 -7.83 6.91
CA GLU A 166 6.04 -6.76 6.13
C GLU A 166 5.14 -5.81 6.95
N LYS A 167 4.26 -6.39 7.79
CA LYS A 167 3.35 -5.63 8.68
C LYS A 167 4.12 -4.88 9.76
N GLU A 168 5.11 -5.53 10.36
CA GLU A 168 5.95 -4.92 11.40
C GLU A 168 6.76 -3.76 10.83
N ILE A 169 7.33 -3.89 9.64
CA ILE A 169 8.01 -2.80 8.94
C ILE A 169 7.06 -1.65 8.60
N CYS A 170 5.84 -1.95 8.14
CA CYS A 170 4.82 -0.92 7.91
C CYS A 170 4.52 -0.12 9.19
N MET A 171 4.33 -0.81 10.32
CA MET A 171 4.07 -0.17 11.60
C MET A 171 5.28 0.60 12.14
N LEU A 172 6.49 0.07 11.96
CA LEU A 172 7.74 0.71 12.36
C LEU A 172 7.97 2.01 11.58
N LEU A 173 7.78 1.97 10.25
CA LEU A 173 7.90 3.15 9.39
C LEU A 173 6.86 4.20 9.76
N TYR A 174 5.59 3.81 9.94
CA TYR A 174 4.54 4.74 10.36
C TYR A 174 4.82 5.35 11.74
N SER A 175 5.29 4.56 12.70
CA SER A 175 5.63 5.04 14.04
C SER A 175 6.78 6.05 14.02
N HIS A 176 7.84 5.77 13.26
CA HIS A 176 8.93 6.72 13.06
C HIS A 176 8.43 8.00 12.38
N PHE A 177 7.62 7.86 11.33
CA PHE A 177 7.04 8.99 10.60
C PHE A 177 6.17 9.89 11.47
N ASP A 178 5.22 9.32 12.22
CA ASP A 178 4.31 10.06 13.11
C ASP A 178 5.08 10.73 14.25
N SER A 179 6.10 10.07 14.83
CA SER A 179 6.94 10.67 15.87
C SER A 179 7.62 11.96 15.40
N ARG A 180 8.09 11.99 14.15
CA ARG A 180 8.73 13.16 13.55
C ARG A 180 7.74 14.23 13.13
N LEU A 181 6.54 13.86 12.70
CA LEU A 181 5.46 14.84 12.45
C LEU A 181 5.02 15.54 13.74
N ARG A 182 4.94 14.82 14.87
CA ARG A 182 4.64 15.42 16.18
C ARG A 182 5.75 16.34 16.68
N GLY A 183 7.00 16.11 16.27
CA GLY A 183 8.14 17.00 16.52
C GLY A 183 8.19 18.23 15.59
N CYS A 184 7.53 18.18 14.43
CA CYS A 184 7.44 19.31 13.50
C CYS A 184 6.40 20.34 13.98
N LYS A 185 6.82 21.22 14.90
CA LYS A 185 6.18 22.52 15.13
C LYS A 185 6.45 23.46 13.94
N LEU A 186 5.90 23.15 12.78
CA LEU A 186 5.78 24.15 11.70
C LEU A 186 4.32 24.14 11.25
N CYS A 187 3.55 24.80 12.12
CA CYS A 187 2.43 25.65 11.75
C CYS A 187 2.88 26.66 10.68
#